data_AF-A0A818IUE2-F1
#
_entry.id   AF-A0A818IUE2-F1
#
_cell.length_a   1.000
_cell.length_b   1.000
_cell.length_c   1.000
_cell.angle_alpha   90.00
_cell.angle_beta   90.00
_cell.angle_gamma   90.00
#
_symmetry.space_group_name_H-M   'P 1'
#
loop_
_entity.id
_entity.type
_entity.pdbx_description
1 polymer ?
#
loop_
_entity_poly.entity_id
_entity_poly.type
_entity_poly.pdbx_seq_one_letter_code
_entity_poly.pdbx_strand_id
1 'polypeptide(L)'
;MPSIPSILIIGVNPIVKIVVPLLRAFGFQIVHLWSPCRLTSDLISLCKDTLNIDSYSCSLTSLDQLLNNATQPYLIFICTETDQHLPLMKRIISTPTIKPCNHHVICMPPFNVDPKSILSIQQIQQQLCCYCYPIGFLPTFIKLKRYLYDEQTNIGDIQSIELRIRCCSLKSCSDDRINSSLLNRFGSFALFILFYLFGTQHLSTISHAYIQSPNETTCSFHINYNRSIRLPPIFVNIISNSHISSTYNQELIIIASKCALIVNDYRLILRRFNIDDQILIDSFHSDTSEKFSQFSYENPEIPLIFIQSFYYFIGHLKESLINQIPRSTFTELTSFEIVCKVQEAIVAIREAARTAPITQTQLPIELGDDEESDRLPTNILERIDQSNEVLELLKNRHLRTMIKALDRSINPADDLQKAMMEPIFVQFVDQLLMIVENKDR
;
A
#
# COMPACT_ATOMS: atom_id res chain seq x y z
N MET A 1 30.38 4.80 -24.44
CA MET A 1 28.99 4.64 -23.95
C MET A 1 28.70 5.80 -23.00
N PRO A 2 27.49 6.38 -22.99
CA PRO A 2 27.17 7.41 -22.01
C PRO A 2 27.37 6.86 -20.59
N SER A 3 28.04 7.64 -19.73
CA SER A 3 28.27 7.25 -18.35
C SER A 3 26.95 7.27 -17.58
N ILE A 4 26.59 6.15 -16.96
CA ILE A 4 25.41 6.07 -16.09
C ILE A 4 25.67 6.99 -14.88
N PRO A 5 24.74 7.91 -14.54
CA PRO A 5 24.86 8.78 -13.38
C PRO A 5 25.08 8.01 -12.08
N SER A 6 25.94 8.54 -11.20
CA SER A 6 26.10 8.02 -9.84
C SER A 6 24.83 8.26 -9.02
N ILE A 7 24.56 7.36 -8.06
CA ILE A 7 23.33 7.37 -7.28
C ILE A 7 23.50 8.04 -5.93
N LEU A 8 22.58 8.96 -5.65
CA LEU A 8 22.34 9.53 -4.33
C LEU A 8 21.04 8.94 -3.77
N ILE A 9 21.10 8.31 -2.60
CA ILE A 9 19.92 7.84 -1.87
C ILE A 9 19.51 8.90 -0.85
N ILE A 10 18.22 9.24 -0.78
CA ILE A 10 17.65 10.19 0.18
C ILE A 10 16.59 9.45 0.99
N GLY A 11 16.86 9.18 2.27
CA GLY A 11 15.99 8.45 3.18
C GLY A 11 16.42 7.01 3.44
N VAL A 12 15.82 6.43 4.48
CA VAL A 12 16.12 5.08 4.99
C VAL A 12 14.87 4.26 5.30
N ASN A 13 13.76 4.55 4.63
CA ASN A 13 12.57 3.70 4.72
C ASN A 13 12.95 2.26 4.34
N PRO A 14 12.32 1.20 4.93
CA PRO A 14 12.64 -0.21 4.69
C PRO A 14 12.93 -0.62 3.24
N ILE A 15 12.30 0.05 2.26
CA ILE A 15 12.54 -0.19 0.83
C ILE A 15 14.00 -0.02 0.39
N VAL A 16 14.84 0.75 1.11
CA VAL A 16 16.27 0.89 0.79
C VAL A 16 17.01 -0.45 0.82
N LYS A 17 16.56 -1.40 1.66
CA LYS A 17 17.11 -2.76 1.73
C LYS A 17 16.97 -3.54 0.42
N ILE A 18 16.09 -3.10 -0.48
CA ILE A 18 15.89 -3.70 -1.82
C ILE A 18 16.51 -2.83 -2.89
N VAL A 19 16.20 -1.54 -2.86
CA VAL A 19 16.60 -0.59 -3.92
C VAL A 19 18.11 -0.54 -4.03
N VAL A 20 18.84 -0.45 -2.91
CA VAL A 20 20.31 -0.38 -2.92
C VAL A 20 20.96 -1.64 -3.50
N PRO A 21 20.66 -2.87 -3.03
CA PRO A 21 21.22 -4.08 -3.64
C PRO A 21 20.87 -4.25 -5.11
N LEU A 22 19.62 -3.97 -5.51
CA LEU A 22 19.20 -4.08 -6.91
C LEU A 22 19.95 -3.08 -7.79
N LEU A 23 20.05 -1.81 -7.39
CA LEU A 23 20.82 -0.82 -8.12
C LEU A 23 22.27 -1.26 -8.35
N ARG A 24 22.93 -1.84 -7.35
CA ARG A 24 24.27 -2.40 -7.51
C ARG A 24 24.31 -3.61 -8.45
N ALA A 25 23.34 -4.51 -8.35
CA ALA A 25 23.23 -5.65 -9.26
C ALA A 25 23.07 -5.21 -10.72
N PHE A 26 22.38 -4.08 -10.95
CA PHE A 26 22.29 -3.44 -12.26
C PHE A 26 23.51 -2.57 -12.60
N GLY A 27 24.55 -2.54 -11.79
CA GLY A 27 25.83 -1.87 -12.09
C GLY A 27 25.84 -0.36 -11.81
N PHE A 28 24.88 0.16 -11.04
CA PHE A 28 24.93 1.55 -10.60
C PHE A 28 25.89 1.71 -9.42
N GLN A 29 26.62 2.84 -9.40
CA GLN A 29 27.47 3.23 -8.27
C GLN A 29 26.70 4.12 -7.30
N ILE A 30 26.57 3.69 -6.06
CA ILE A 30 25.96 4.48 -4.98
C ILE A 30 27.06 5.27 -4.30
N VAL A 31 26.98 6.59 -4.36
CA VAL A 31 28.04 7.48 -3.86
C VAL A 31 27.76 8.01 -2.46
N HIS A 32 26.49 8.19 -2.10
CA HIS A 32 26.12 8.74 -0.82
C HIS A 32 24.70 8.37 -0.42
N LEU A 33 24.46 8.26 0.89
CA LEU A 33 23.12 8.17 1.47
C LEU A 33 22.88 9.36 2.41
N TRP A 34 21.85 10.14 2.14
CA TRP A 34 21.39 11.18 3.05
C TRP A 34 20.14 10.70 3.80
N SER A 35 20.04 10.98 5.09
CA SER A 35 18.85 10.68 5.89
C SER A 35 18.26 11.96 6.51
N PRO A 36 16.92 12.12 6.56
CA PRO A 36 16.29 13.21 7.31
C PRO A 36 16.40 12.98 8.84
N CYS A 37 16.68 11.75 9.27
CA CYS A 37 16.81 11.37 10.68
C CYS A 37 18.23 11.61 11.18
N ARG A 38 18.40 11.75 12.50
CA ARG A 38 19.73 11.88 13.13
C ARG A 38 20.59 10.64 12.88
N LEU A 39 21.92 10.82 12.91
CA LEU A 39 22.88 9.73 12.95
C LEU A 39 22.69 8.91 14.24
N THR A 40 22.04 7.75 14.12
CA THR A 40 21.90 6.74 15.18
C THR A 40 22.84 5.56 14.94
N SER A 41 23.11 4.75 15.96
CA SER A 41 23.81 3.46 15.83
C SER A 41 23.16 2.55 14.78
N ASP A 42 21.82 2.57 14.74
CA ASP A 42 21.01 1.73 13.87
C ASP A 42 21.12 2.19 12.41
N LEU A 43 21.19 3.51 12.18
CA LEU A 43 21.45 4.05 10.85
C LEU A 43 22.87 3.69 10.38
N ILE A 44 23.86 3.78 11.26
CA ILE A 44 25.25 3.46 10.93
C ILE A 44 25.41 1.97 10.58
N SER A 45 24.83 1.08 11.39
CA SER A 45 24.85 -0.37 11.12
C SER A 45 24.08 -0.72 9.85
N LEU A 46 22.91 -0.11 9.61
CA LEU A 46 22.19 -0.28 8.34
C LEU A 46 23.06 0.14 7.16
N CYS A 47 23.69 1.32 7.22
CA CYS A 47 24.54 1.81 6.13
C CYS A 47 25.76 0.93 5.89
N LYS A 48 26.50 0.56 6.93
CA LYS A 48 27.77 -0.16 6.80
C LYS A 48 27.59 -1.66 6.64
N ASP A 49 26.84 -2.29 7.52
CA ASP A 49 26.78 -3.74 7.64
C ASP A 49 25.79 -4.33 6.62
N THR A 50 24.63 -3.68 6.44
CA THR A 50 23.58 -4.17 5.53
C THR A 50 23.71 -3.60 4.12
N LEU A 51 23.87 -2.27 4.03
CA LEU A 51 23.87 -1.56 2.76
C LEU A 51 25.26 -1.35 2.18
N ASN A 52 26.36 -1.62 2.90
CA ASN A 52 27.74 -1.39 2.45
C ASN A 52 27.97 0.00 1.80
N ILE A 53 27.50 1.08 2.45
CA ILE A 53 27.64 2.48 2.04
C ILE A 53 28.52 3.20 3.08
N ASP A 54 29.70 3.64 2.66
CA ASP A 54 30.66 4.32 3.55
C ASP A 54 30.36 5.81 3.76
N SER A 55 29.70 6.44 2.79
CA SER A 55 29.42 7.88 2.80
C SER A 55 27.95 8.14 3.12
N TYR A 56 27.67 8.72 4.29
CA TYR A 56 26.33 9.06 4.72
C TYR A 56 26.27 10.33 5.57
N SER A 57 25.13 11.05 5.53
CA SER A 57 24.93 12.30 6.26
C SER A 57 23.47 12.52 6.67
N CYS A 58 23.22 13.44 7.62
CA CYS A 58 21.93 13.57 8.32
C CYS A 58 21.42 15.00 8.56
N SER A 59 21.81 15.96 7.71
CA SER A 59 21.45 17.38 7.87
C SER A 59 20.96 17.99 6.56
N LEU A 60 19.93 18.83 6.58
CA LEU A 60 19.48 19.56 5.39
C LEU A 60 20.61 20.41 4.79
N THR A 61 21.45 21.02 5.63
CA THR A 61 22.63 21.76 5.17
C THR A 61 23.61 20.86 4.43
N SER A 62 23.82 19.63 4.92
CA SER A 62 24.68 18.66 4.21
C SER A 62 24.09 18.21 2.89
N LEU A 63 22.75 18.10 2.77
CA LEU A 63 22.08 17.81 1.50
C LEU A 63 22.30 18.93 0.49
N ASP A 64 22.06 20.19 0.90
CA ASP A 64 22.26 21.33 0.01
C ASP A 64 23.71 21.46 -0.43
N GLN A 65 24.67 21.25 0.49
CA GLN A 65 26.09 21.25 0.17
C GLN A 65 26.42 20.14 -0.84
N LEU A 66 25.88 18.95 -0.68
CA LEU A 66 26.11 17.82 -1.59
C LEU A 66 25.58 18.11 -2.99
N LEU A 67 24.37 18.69 -3.10
CA LEU A 67 23.77 19.07 -4.38
C LEU A 67 24.53 20.24 -5.04
N ASN A 68 24.89 21.27 -4.27
CA ASN A 68 25.60 22.44 -4.79
C ASN A 68 27.04 22.15 -5.22
N ASN A 69 27.71 21.21 -4.56
CA ASN A 69 29.08 20.82 -4.86
C ASN A 69 29.18 19.74 -5.95
N ALA A 70 28.05 19.27 -6.48
CA ALA A 70 28.02 18.26 -7.53
C ALA A 70 28.74 18.77 -8.79
N THR A 71 29.67 17.96 -9.32
CA THR A 71 30.36 18.24 -10.58
C THR A 71 29.79 17.47 -11.77
N GLN A 72 28.95 16.48 -11.48
CA GLN A 72 28.28 15.59 -12.42
C GLN A 72 26.83 15.36 -11.96
N PRO A 73 25.89 15.07 -12.88
CA PRO A 73 24.52 14.78 -12.49
C PRO A 73 24.43 13.48 -11.68
N TYR A 74 23.78 13.55 -10.52
CA TYR A 74 23.27 12.39 -9.79
C TYR A 74 21.96 11.85 -10.35
N LEU A 75 21.75 10.56 -10.16
CA LEU A 75 20.44 9.91 -10.15
C LEU A 75 19.99 9.75 -8.69
N ILE A 76 18.97 10.52 -8.31
CA ILE A 76 18.51 10.67 -6.93
C ILE A 76 17.29 9.78 -6.70
N PHE A 77 17.37 8.89 -5.72
CA PHE A 77 16.24 8.08 -5.26
C PHE A 77 15.74 8.58 -3.90
N ILE A 78 14.48 8.99 -3.84
CA ILE A 78 13.82 9.40 -2.60
C ILE A 78 13.12 8.19 -1.97
N CYS A 79 13.66 7.73 -0.85
CA CYS A 79 13.22 6.60 -0.03
C CYS A 79 12.93 7.05 1.41
N THR A 80 12.18 8.15 1.57
CA THR A 80 11.67 8.64 2.86
C THR A 80 10.21 8.26 3.07
N GLU A 81 9.63 8.64 4.21
CA GLU A 81 8.19 8.69 4.39
C GLU A 81 7.52 9.64 3.39
N THR A 82 6.25 9.37 3.09
CA THR A 82 5.52 9.95 1.94
C THR A 82 5.16 11.42 2.09
N ASP A 83 5.07 11.89 3.32
CA ASP A 83 4.89 13.30 3.68
C ASP A 83 6.10 14.16 3.28
N GLN A 84 7.30 13.56 3.27
CA GLN A 84 8.55 14.23 2.90
C GLN A 84 8.81 14.23 1.39
N HIS A 85 8.11 13.41 0.60
CA HIS A 85 8.35 13.27 -0.85
C HIS A 85 8.21 14.59 -1.60
N LEU A 86 7.09 15.29 -1.44
CA LEU A 86 6.83 16.55 -2.16
C LEU A 86 7.76 17.70 -1.71
N PRO A 87 7.98 17.95 -0.39
CA PRO A 87 8.94 18.95 0.06
C PRO A 87 10.37 18.70 -0.44
N LEU A 88 10.86 17.47 -0.36
CA LEU A 88 12.20 17.11 -0.82
C LEU A 88 12.33 17.27 -2.33
N MET A 89 11.34 16.82 -3.10
CA MET A 89 11.35 16.94 -4.55
C MET A 89 11.36 18.42 -4.98
N LYS A 90 10.53 19.27 -4.37
CA LYS A 90 10.56 20.72 -4.61
C LYS A 90 11.92 21.33 -4.27
N ARG A 91 12.53 20.93 -3.14
CA ARG A 91 13.85 21.44 -2.71
C ARG A 91 14.96 21.06 -3.70
N ILE A 92 15.03 19.79 -4.09
CA ILE A 92 16.07 19.30 -5.01
C ILE A 92 15.97 20.03 -6.35
N ILE A 93 14.76 20.22 -6.87
CA ILE A 93 14.51 20.87 -8.15
C ILE A 93 14.75 22.38 -8.08
N SER A 94 14.44 23.02 -6.94
CA SER A 94 14.63 24.46 -6.75
C SER A 94 16.03 24.85 -6.30
N THR A 95 16.92 23.89 -6.07
CA THR A 95 18.28 24.15 -5.59
C THR A 95 19.06 24.95 -6.64
N PRO A 96 19.47 26.20 -6.33
CA PRO A 96 20.23 27.03 -7.26
C PRO A 96 21.67 26.52 -7.31
N THR A 97 21.95 25.55 -8.17
CA THR A 97 23.30 24.99 -8.33
C THR A 97 24.22 26.00 -9.00
N ILE A 98 25.44 26.17 -8.48
CA ILE A 98 26.50 27.06 -9.03
C ILE A 98 26.82 26.72 -10.50
N LYS A 99 26.64 25.45 -10.89
CA LYS A 99 26.57 24.97 -12.27
C LYS A 99 25.29 24.16 -12.42
N PRO A 100 24.46 24.34 -13.46
CA PRO A 100 23.27 23.52 -13.68
C PRO A 100 23.68 22.07 -13.89
N CYS A 101 23.68 21.29 -12.81
CA CYS A 101 23.86 19.85 -12.86
C CYS A 101 22.49 19.23 -13.02
N ASN A 102 22.34 18.54 -14.14
CA ASN A 102 21.07 18.01 -14.59
C ASN A 102 20.70 16.72 -13.83
N HIS A 103 20.41 16.84 -12.53
CA HIS A 103 20.03 15.74 -11.66
C HIS A 103 18.74 15.05 -12.08
N HIS A 104 18.78 13.72 -12.16
CA HIS A 104 17.58 12.91 -12.32
C HIS A 104 16.97 12.58 -10.97
N VAL A 105 15.65 12.65 -10.83
CA VAL A 105 14.97 12.42 -9.54
C VAL A 105 13.88 11.39 -9.70
N ILE A 106 13.95 10.32 -8.90
CA ILE A 106 12.96 9.26 -8.83
C ILE A 106 12.38 9.24 -7.43
N CYS A 107 11.06 9.33 -7.36
CA CYS A 107 10.33 9.36 -6.11
C CYS A 107 9.08 8.47 -6.22
N MET A 108 8.68 7.84 -5.12
CA MET A 108 7.30 7.35 -5.04
C MET A 108 6.36 8.57 -5.00
N PRO A 109 5.12 8.47 -5.48
CA PRO A 109 4.17 9.57 -5.39
C PRO A 109 3.88 9.96 -3.94
N PRO A 110 3.82 11.27 -3.63
CA PRO A 110 3.29 11.74 -2.36
C PRO A 110 1.80 11.41 -2.25
N PHE A 111 1.30 11.33 -1.03
CA PHE A 111 -0.14 11.15 -0.76
C PHE A 111 -0.75 12.41 -0.18
N ASN A 112 -2.06 12.59 -0.38
CA ASN A 112 -2.83 13.71 0.17
C ASN A 112 -2.34 15.09 -0.28
N VAL A 113 -1.73 15.18 -1.45
CA VAL A 113 -1.25 16.45 -2.01
C VAL A 113 -2.18 16.93 -3.12
N ASP A 114 -2.27 18.25 -3.27
CA ASP A 114 -2.98 18.85 -4.40
C ASP A 114 -2.34 18.39 -5.73
N PRO A 115 -3.10 17.78 -6.67
CA PRO A 115 -2.61 17.40 -7.99
C PRO A 115 -1.89 18.54 -8.73
N LYS A 116 -2.27 19.81 -8.51
CA LYS A 116 -1.58 20.95 -9.11
C LYS A 116 -0.13 21.11 -8.63
N SER A 117 0.16 20.70 -7.38
CA SER A 117 1.53 20.68 -6.85
C SER A 117 2.41 19.61 -7.50
N ILE A 118 1.81 18.56 -8.05
CA ILE A 118 2.52 17.54 -8.83
C ILE A 118 2.82 18.07 -10.24
N LEU A 119 1.85 18.74 -10.87
CA LEU A 119 2.02 19.33 -12.21
C LEU A 119 3.05 20.47 -12.24
N SER A 120 3.14 21.27 -11.17
CA SER A 120 4.16 22.32 -11.09
C SER A 120 5.58 21.78 -11.14
N ILE A 121 5.80 20.53 -10.72
CA ILE A 121 7.09 19.86 -10.82
C ILE A 121 7.37 19.42 -12.26
N GLN A 122 6.36 18.97 -12.99
CA GLN A 122 6.49 18.62 -14.41
C GLN A 122 6.89 19.83 -15.26
N GLN A 123 6.34 21.01 -14.97
CA GLN A 123 6.57 22.23 -15.75
C GLN A 123 8.00 22.79 -15.66
N ILE A 124 8.78 22.38 -14.66
CA ILE A 124 10.15 22.88 -14.43
C ILE A 124 11.18 22.13 -15.32
N GLN A 125 10.77 21.12 -16.12
CA GLN A 125 11.71 20.11 -16.61
C GLN A 125 12.39 20.36 -17.97
N GLN A 126 13.69 20.04 -17.99
CA GLN A 126 14.47 19.60 -19.17
C GLN A 126 15.10 18.19 -18.98
N GLN A 127 14.76 17.43 -17.92
CA GLN A 127 15.42 16.17 -17.50
C GLN A 127 14.45 15.12 -16.94
N LEU A 128 14.93 13.87 -16.77
CA LEU A 128 14.18 12.78 -16.11
C LEU A 128 13.93 13.10 -14.63
N CYS A 129 12.74 13.58 -14.31
CA CYS A 129 12.21 13.56 -12.96
C CYS A 129 10.81 12.94 -13.02
N CYS A 130 10.59 11.87 -12.27
CA CYS A 130 9.33 11.14 -12.30
C CYS A 130 8.91 10.61 -10.96
N TYR A 131 7.59 10.56 -10.81
CA TYR A 131 6.94 9.72 -9.82
C TYR A 131 6.76 8.33 -10.40
N CYS A 132 7.12 7.30 -9.62
CA CYS A 132 7.09 5.92 -10.09
C CYS A 132 6.23 5.06 -9.19
N TYR A 133 5.35 4.25 -9.76
CA TYR A 133 4.80 3.06 -9.12
C TYR A 133 5.47 1.82 -9.72
N PRO A 134 6.48 1.23 -9.06
CA PRO A 134 7.25 0.12 -9.62
C PRO A 134 6.38 -1.06 -10.07
N ILE A 135 5.22 -1.27 -9.43
CA ILE A 135 4.29 -2.36 -9.75
C ILE A 135 3.83 -2.35 -11.20
N GLY A 136 3.78 -1.17 -11.83
CA GLY A 136 3.46 -1.03 -13.26
C GLY A 136 4.45 -1.71 -14.19
N PHE A 137 5.69 -1.89 -13.75
CA PHE A 137 6.75 -2.51 -14.55
C PHE A 137 6.71 -4.03 -14.51
N LEU A 138 5.81 -4.65 -13.74
CA LEU A 138 5.62 -6.09 -13.79
C LEU A 138 5.14 -6.50 -15.21
N PRO A 139 5.79 -7.50 -15.83
CA PRO A 139 5.39 -8.02 -17.14
C PRO A 139 3.93 -8.43 -17.20
N THR A 140 3.37 -8.82 -16.06
CA THR A 140 1.98 -9.21 -15.82
C THR A 140 1.00 -8.15 -16.24
N PHE A 141 1.17 -6.90 -15.80
CA PHE A 141 0.29 -5.79 -16.17
C PHE A 141 0.54 -5.31 -17.59
N ILE A 142 1.79 -5.32 -18.05
CA ILE A 142 2.14 -4.97 -19.43
C ILE A 142 1.49 -5.95 -20.42
N LYS A 143 1.59 -7.27 -20.15
CA LYS A 143 0.97 -8.30 -20.98
C LYS A 143 -0.55 -8.28 -20.84
N LEU A 144 -1.09 -8.08 -19.64
CA LEU A 144 -2.53 -7.94 -19.43
C LEU A 144 -3.10 -6.80 -20.27
N LYS A 145 -2.47 -5.62 -20.25
CA LYS A 145 -2.89 -4.47 -21.06
C LYS A 145 -2.93 -4.82 -22.54
N ARG A 146 -1.91 -5.50 -23.05
CA ARG A 146 -1.91 -5.99 -24.44
C ARG A 146 -3.09 -6.92 -24.71
N TYR A 147 -3.41 -7.83 -23.79
CA TYR A 147 -4.56 -8.73 -23.96
C TYR A 147 -5.92 -8.01 -23.97
N LEU A 148 -6.05 -6.90 -23.25
CA LEU A 148 -7.29 -6.11 -23.21
C LEU A 148 -7.53 -5.33 -24.52
N TYR A 149 -6.47 -4.98 -25.25
CA TYR A 149 -6.56 -4.11 -26.44
C TYR A 149 -6.19 -4.80 -27.77
N ASP A 150 -5.57 -5.97 -27.73
CA ASP A 150 -5.21 -6.72 -28.93
C ASP A 150 -6.43 -7.48 -29.47
N GLU A 151 -6.91 -7.10 -30.66
CA GLU A 151 -8.06 -7.75 -31.30
C GLU A 151 -7.86 -9.26 -31.51
N GLN A 152 -6.61 -9.72 -31.64
CA GLN A 152 -6.30 -11.14 -31.86
C GLN A 152 -6.59 -12.02 -30.64
N THR A 153 -6.59 -11.47 -29.42
CA THR A 153 -6.85 -12.26 -28.20
C THR A 153 -8.33 -12.61 -28.06
N ASN A 154 -9.21 -11.78 -28.63
CA ASN A 154 -10.66 -11.98 -28.73
C ASN A 154 -11.30 -12.38 -27.39
N ILE A 155 -11.14 -11.55 -26.36
CA ILE A 155 -11.66 -11.79 -25.01
C ILE A 155 -13.19 -11.64 -24.90
N GLY A 156 -13.81 -10.95 -25.86
CA GLY A 156 -15.23 -10.62 -25.84
C GLY A 156 -15.54 -9.40 -24.98
N ASP A 157 -16.82 -9.24 -24.63
CA ASP A 157 -17.29 -8.09 -23.84
C ASP A 157 -16.95 -8.29 -22.36
N ILE A 158 -16.37 -7.28 -21.72
CA ILE A 158 -16.05 -7.31 -20.29
C ILE A 158 -17.34 -7.18 -19.49
N GLN A 159 -17.58 -8.15 -18.60
CA GLN A 159 -18.79 -8.28 -17.78
C GLN A 159 -18.55 -7.89 -16.33
N SER A 160 -17.36 -8.13 -15.80
CA SER A 160 -16.98 -7.78 -14.43
C SER A 160 -15.48 -7.50 -14.31
N ILE A 161 -15.13 -6.54 -13.45
CA ILE A 161 -13.75 -6.19 -13.10
C ILE A 161 -13.68 -6.05 -11.58
N GLU A 162 -12.84 -6.87 -10.96
CA GLU A 162 -12.66 -6.89 -9.51
C GLU A 162 -11.17 -6.91 -9.14
N LEU A 163 -10.77 -6.00 -8.26
CA LEU A 163 -9.42 -5.92 -7.71
C LEU A 163 -9.47 -6.09 -6.19
N ARG A 164 -8.84 -7.16 -5.71
CA ARG A 164 -8.74 -7.49 -4.29
C ARG A 164 -7.29 -7.35 -3.84
N ILE A 165 -7.09 -6.68 -2.71
CA ILE A 165 -5.80 -6.63 -2.03
C ILE A 165 -6.00 -7.09 -0.60
N ARG A 166 -5.20 -8.06 -0.17
CA ARG A 166 -5.13 -8.54 1.21
C ARG A 166 -3.72 -8.31 1.72
N CYS A 167 -3.56 -7.68 2.88
CA CYS A 167 -2.25 -7.39 3.44
C CYS A 167 -2.22 -7.57 4.95
N CYS A 168 -1.03 -7.75 5.52
CA CYS A 168 -0.86 -7.81 6.96
C CYS A 168 -1.23 -6.47 7.65
N SER A 169 -1.42 -6.51 8.96
CA SER A 169 -1.78 -5.31 9.75
C SER A 169 -0.70 -4.23 9.69
N LEU A 170 -1.10 -2.97 9.49
CA LEU A 170 -0.22 -1.78 9.45
C LEU A 170 0.23 -1.30 10.86
N LYS A 171 0.05 -2.10 11.91
CA LYS A 171 0.24 -1.75 13.34
C LYS A 171 1.66 -1.30 13.73
N SER A 172 2.65 -1.40 12.84
CA SER A 172 4.02 -0.91 13.07
C SER A 172 4.27 0.54 12.61
N CYS A 173 3.33 1.18 11.89
CA CYS A 173 3.48 2.58 11.48
C CYS A 173 2.87 3.52 12.53
N SER A 174 3.72 4.09 13.36
CA SER A 174 3.45 5.09 14.41
C SER A 174 2.70 6.34 13.90
N ASP A 175 1.69 6.75 14.69
CA ASP A 175 1.01 8.06 14.85
C ASP A 175 0.51 8.90 13.63
N ASP A 176 0.91 8.63 12.40
CA ASP A 176 0.48 9.42 11.23
C ASP A 176 -0.74 8.83 10.50
N ARG A 177 -1.89 8.81 11.18
CA ARG A 177 -3.16 8.22 10.69
C ARG A 177 -3.57 8.62 9.26
N ILE A 178 -3.14 9.79 8.77
CA ILE A 178 -3.52 10.33 7.45
C ILE A 178 -2.58 9.87 6.33
N ASN A 179 -1.29 9.63 6.63
CA ASN A 179 -0.26 9.23 5.65
C ASN A 179 0.01 7.72 5.66
N SER A 180 -0.32 7.02 6.75
CA SER A 180 -0.23 5.56 6.90
C SER A 180 -1.55 4.83 6.60
N SER A 181 -2.48 5.50 5.93
CA SER A 181 -3.82 5.03 5.55
C SER A 181 -3.76 3.86 4.54
N LEU A 182 -4.70 2.91 4.63
CA LEU A 182 -4.77 1.74 3.75
C LEU A 182 -5.02 2.16 2.29
N LEU A 183 -5.89 3.15 2.10
CA LEU A 183 -6.18 3.75 0.81
C LEU A 183 -4.94 4.41 0.19
N ASN A 184 -4.13 5.11 0.99
CA ASN A 184 -2.92 5.73 0.49
C ASN A 184 -1.84 4.70 0.16
N ARG A 185 -1.59 3.75 1.05
CA ARG A 185 -0.52 2.78 0.86
C ARG A 185 -0.83 1.77 -0.23
N PHE A 186 -2.01 1.16 -0.24
CA PHE A 186 -2.35 0.09 -1.19
C PHE A 186 -3.41 0.49 -2.21
N GLY A 187 -4.34 1.37 -1.83
CA GLY A 187 -5.31 1.90 -2.78
C GLY A 187 -4.69 2.74 -3.89
N SER A 188 -3.58 3.42 -3.62
CA SER A 188 -2.84 4.16 -4.66
C SER A 188 -2.24 3.24 -5.72
N PHE A 189 -1.65 2.10 -5.34
CA PHE A 189 -1.17 1.08 -6.28
C PHE A 189 -2.33 0.48 -7.09
N ALA A 190 -3.46 0.18 -6.43
CA ALA A 190 -4.66 -0.30 -7.09
C ALA A 190 -5.15 0.68 -8.16
N LEU A 191 -5.33 1.94 -7.79
CA LEU A 191 -5.74 3.00 -8.69
C LEU A 191 -4.76 3.18 -9.85
N PHE A 192 -3.45 3.19 -9.56
CA PHE A 192 -2.44 3.30 -10.61
C PHE A 192 -2.57 2.18 -11.65
N ILE A 193 -2.71 0.92 -11.21
CA ILE A 193 -2.88 -0.23 -12.11
C ILE A 193 -4.14 -0.04 -12.96
N LEU A 194 -5.26 0.37 -12.36
CA LEU A 194 -6.53 0.56 -13.08
C LEU A 194 -6.44 1.69 -14.10
N PHE A 195 -5.85 2.84 -13.74
CA PHE A 195 -5.63 3.94 -14.68
C PHE A 195 -4.65 3.56 -15.80
N TYR A 196 -3.63 2.76 -15.51
CA TYR A 196 -2.71 2.24 -16.52
C TYR A 196 -3.41 1.27 -17.49
N LEU A 197 -4.20 0.34 -16.97
CA LEU A 197 -4.86 -0.70 -17.77
C LEU A 197 -6.02 -0.14 -18.60
N PHE A 198 -6.82 0.77 -18.05
CA PHE A 198 -8.07 1.21 -18.65
C PHE A 198 -8.06 2.67 -19.13
N GLY A 199 -7.00 3.44 -18.85
CA GLY A 199 -6.82 4.82 -19.30
C GLY A 199 -7.41 5.88 -18.36
N THR A 200 -6.71 7.02 -18.25
CA THR A 200 -7.05 8.17 -17.39
C THR A 200 -8.29 8.92 -17.85
N GLN A 201 -8.50 9.04 -19.15
CA GLN A 201 -9.65 9.69 -19.75
C GLN A 201 -10.94 8.87 -19.67
N HIS A 202 -10.86 7.62 -19.22
CA HIS A 202 -11.97 6.66 -19.29
C HIS A 202 -12.67 6.48 -17.94
N LEU A 203 -11.93 6.58 -16.84
CA LEU A 203 -12.46 6.47 -15.47
C LEU A 203 -12.89 7.85 -14.96
N SER A 204 -14.13 7.97 -14.47
CA SER A 204 -14.79 9.27 -14.32
C SER A 204 -15.27 9.60 -12.91
N THR A 205 -15.92 8.66 -12.22
CA THR A 205 -16.61 8.94 -10.97
C THR A 205 -16.50 7.80 -9.99
N ILE A 206 -16.36 8.14 -8.71
CA ILE A 206 -16.50 7.21 -7.60
C ILE A 206 -17.98 7.22 -7.18
N SER A 207 -18.68 6.09 -7.30
CA SER A 207 -20.11 6.02 -6.93
C SER A 207 -20.33 5.59 -5.49
N HIS A 208 -19.55 4.64 -5.01
CA HIS A 208 -19.64 4.10 -3.65
C HIS A 208 -18.24 3.94 -3.09
N ALA A 209 -18.04 4.36 -1.86
CA ALA A 209 -16.80 4.15 -1.13
C ALA A 209 -17.12 3.88 0.34
N TYR A 210 -16.36 2.97 0.93
CA TYR A 210 -16.39 2.62 2.33
C TYR A 210 -14.96 2.58 2.84
N ILE A 211 -14.69 3.28 3.94
CA ILE A 211 -13.42 3.25 4.65
C ILE A 211 -13.76 3.01 6.12
N GLN A 212 -13.31 1.87 6.65
CA GLN A 212 -13.58 1.50 8.02
C GLN A 212 -12.87 2.45 9.00
N SER A 213 -13.61 3.13 9.85
CA SER A 213 -13.05 3.97 10.92
C SER A 213 -13.06 3.21 12.26
N PRO A 214 -12.08 3.42 13.16
CA PRO A 214 -10.97 4.39 13.08
C PRO A 214 -9.66 3.84 12.49
N ASN A 215 -9.57 2.53 12.22
CA ASN A 215 -8.30 1.84 11.95
C ASN A 215 -8.01 1.59 10.45
N GLU A 216 -8.92 1.95 9.54
CA GLU A 216 -8.84 1.71 8.10
C GLU A 216 -8.43 0.27 7.72
N THR A 217 -8.91 -0.72 8.46
CA THR A 217 -8.64 -2.14 8.16
C THR A 217 -9.34 -2.62 6.89
N THR A 218 -10.40 -1.94 6.48
CA THR A 218 -11.13 -2.23 5.24
C THR A 218 -11.33 -0.95 4.44
N CYS A 219 -11.02 -1.00 3.15
CA CYS A 219 -11.30 0.05 2.19
C CYS A 219 -11.87 -0.56 0.92
N SER A 220 -13.09 -0.19 0.56
CA SER A 220 -13.78 -0.70 -0.63
C SER A 220 -14.38 0.45 -1.41
N PHE A 221 -14.28 0.43 -2.75
CA PHE A 221 -14.84 1.49 -3.58
C PHE A 221 -15.15 1.04 -5.01
N HIS A 222 -16.07 1.75 -5.65
CA HIS A 222 -16.52 1.51 -7.02
C HIS A 222 -16.08 2.65 -7.93
N ILE A 223 -15.36 2.31 -9.00
CA ILE A 223 -14.98 3.27 -10.04
C ILE A 223 -15.86 3.07 -11.28
N ASN A 224 -16.50 4.14 -11.75
CA ASN A 224 -17.31 4.11 -12.95
C ASN A 224 -16.57 4.73 -14.14
N TYR A 225 -16.89 4.23 -15.32
CA TYR A 225 -16.42 4.79 -16.58
C TYR A 225 -17.23 6.01 -17.00
N ASN A 226 -16.66 6.81 -17.90
CA ASN A 226 -17.38 7.87 -18.59
C ASN A 226 -18.59 7.29 -19.34
N ARG A 227 -19.67 8.09 -19.46
CA ARG A 227 -20.93 7.67 -20.10
C ARG A 227 -20.78 7.18 -21.55
N SER A 228 -19.69 7.54 -22.22
CA SER A 228 -19.37 7.10 -23.59
C SER A 228 -18.83 5.66 -23.67
N ILE A 229 -18.41 5.08 -22.55
CA ILE A 229 -17.73 3.79 -22.50
C ILE A 229 -18.68 2.75 -21.90
N ARG A 230 -18.88 1.66 -22.63
CA ARG A 230 -19.73 0.54 -22.20
C ARG A 230 -18.92 -0.51 -21.46
N LEU A 231 -18.36 -0.15 -20.31
CA LEU A 231 -17.68 -1.08 -19.41
C LEU A 231 -18.39 -1.12 -18.05
N PRO A 232 -18.41 -2.28 -17.38
CA PRO A 232 -18.98 -2.42 -16.05
C PRO A 232 -18.17 -1.61 -15.03
N PRO A 233 -18.77 -1.17 -13.90
CA PRO A 233 -18.01 -0.54 -12.84
C PRO A 233 -16.92 -1.48 -12.31
N ILE A 234 -15.79 -0.90 -11.90
CA ILE A 234 -14.70 -1.63 -11.28
C ILE A 234 -14.94 -1.68 -9.78
N PHE A 235 -14.93 -2.89 -9.21
CA PHE A 235 -14.95 -3.07 -7.76
C PHE A 235 -13.54 -3.21 -7.21
N VAL A 236 -13.19 -2.39 -6.23
CA VAL A 236 -11.91 -2.49 -5.51
C VAL A 236 -12.18 -2.79 -4.06
N ASN A 237 -11.51 -3.80 -3.52
CA ASN A 237 -11.59 -4.17 -2.12
C ASN A 237 -10.19 -4.38 -1.53
N ILE A 238 -9.90 -3.71 -0.42
CA ILE A 238 -8.60 -3.73 0.25
C ILE A 238 -8.85 -4.07 1.71
N ILE A 239 -8.25 -5.16 2.17
CA ILE A 239 -8.40 -5.66 3.53
C ILE A 239 -7.03 -5.81 4.16
N SER A 240 -6.82 -5.16 5.31
CA SER A 240 -5.69 -5.36 6.19
C SER A 240 -6.13 -6.16 7.41
N ASN A 241 -5.48 -7.30 7.63
CA ASN A 241 -5.80 -8.19 8.74
C ASN A 241 -4.52 -8.66 9.44
N SER A 242 -4.54 -8.61 10.78
CA SER A 242 -3.43 -9.05 11.65
C SER A 242 -3.17 -10.56 11.61
N HIS A 243 -4.15 -11.36 11.20
CA HIS A 243 -4.10 -12.82 11.18
C HIS A 243 -3.61 -13.40 9.83
N ILE A 244 -3.39 -12.55 8.83
CA ILE A 244 -2.86 -13.00 7.54
C ILE A 244 -1.35 -13.16 7.67
N SER A 245 -0.87 -14.40 7.51
CA SER A 245 0.56 -14.74 7.51
C SER A 245 1.29 -14.26 6.24
N SER A 246 0.57 -14.12 5.12
CA SER A 246 1.11 -13.52 3.90
C SER A 246 1.20 -12.01 4.05
N THR A 247 2.37 -11.46 3.78
CA THR A 247 2.68 -10.03 3.93
C THR A 247 1.79 -9.16 3.02
N TYR A 248 1.46 -9.67 1.83
CA TYR A 248 0.61 -9.04 0.83
C TYR A 248 0.18 -10.03 -0.25
N ASN A 249 -1.06 -9.93 -0.71
CA ASN A 249 -1.62 -10.67 -1.83
C ASN A 249 -2.54 -9.74 -2.65
N GLN A 250 -2.38 -9.75 -3.96
CA GLN A 250 -3.19 -8.97 -4.89
C GLN A 250 -3.80 -9.87 -5.97
N GLU A 251 -5.11 -9.76 -6.16
CA GLU A 251 -5.85 -10.46 -7.20
C GLU A 251 -6.63 -9.46 -8.05
N LEU A 252 -6.39 -9.44 -9.37
CA LEU A 252 -7.22 -8.72 -10.34
C LEU A 252 -7.91 -9.72 -11.24
N ILE A 253 -9.24 -9.72 -11.23
CA ILE A 253 -10.09 -10.62 -12.00
C ILE A 253 -10.88 -9.80 -13.01
N ILE A 254 -10.72 -10.13 -14.29
CA ILE A 254 -11.49 -9.55 -15.39
C ILE A 254 -12.25 -10.68 -16.05
N ILE A 255 -13.58 -10.67 -15.91
CA ILE A 255 -14.47 -11.64 -16.54
C ILE A 255 -15.00 -11.02 -17.82
N ALA A 256 -14.74 -11.68 -18.95
CA ALA A 256 -15.25 -11.32 -20.25
C ALA A 256 -16.08 -12.47 -20.84
N SER A 257 -16.87 -12.18 -21.88
CA SER A 257 -17.83 -13.14 -22.43
C SER A 257 -17.20 -14.42 -23.02
N LYS A 258 -15.89 -14.42 -23.31
CA LYS A 258 -15.18 -15.60 -23.87
C LYS A 258 -14.07 -16.14 -22.98
N CYS A 259 -13.65 -15.41 -21.95
CA CYS A 259 -12.59 -15.83 -21.04
C CYS A 259 -12.58 -15.04 -19.73
N ALA A 260 -11.84 -15.55 -18.75
CA ALA A 260 -11.41 -14.78 -17.58
C ALA A 260 -9.89 -14.55 -17.63
N LEU A 261 -9.48 -13.30 -17.39
CA LEU A 261 -8.09 -12.92 -17.16
C LEU A 261 -7.90 -12.71 -15.66
N ILE A 262 -7.02 -13.49 -15.06
CA ILE A 262 -6.78 -13.49 -13.61
C ILE A 262 -5.31 -13.16 -13.39
N VAL A 263 -5.07 -12.05 -12.70
CA VAL A 263 -3.75 -11.75 -12.16
C VAL A 263 -3.75 -12.12 -10.69
N ASN A 264 -2.80 -12.96 -10.29
CA ASN A 264 -2.53 -13.27 -8.89
C ASN A 264 -1.07 -12.91 -8.61
N ASP A 265 -0.87 -11.80 -7.91
CA ASP A 265 0.40 -11.12 -7.71
C ASP A 265 1.16 -10.87 -9.04
N TYR A 266 2.18 -11.68 -9.33
CA TYR A 266 2.98 -11.60 -10.54
C TYR A 266 2.56 -12.60 -11.62
N ARG A 267 1.59 -13.47 -11.36
CA ARG A 267 1.10 -14.45 -12.34
C ARG A 267 -0.05 -13.90 -13.14
N LEU A 268 -0.08 -14.18 -14.44
CA LEU A 268 -1.21 -13.90 -15.32
C LEU A 268 -1.74 -15.22 -15.87
N ILE A 269 -3.02 -15.49 -15.62
CA ILE A 269 -3.72 -16.70 -16.02
C ILE A 269 -4.84 -16.30 -16.98
N LEU A 270 -4.94 -17.03 -18.09
CA LEU A 270 -6.05 -16.97 -19.03
C LEU A 270 -6.87 -18.24 -18.89
N ARG A 271 -8.12 -18.09 -18.47
CA ARG A 271 -9.09 -19.17 -18.37
C ARG A 271 -10.11 -19.03 -19.50
N ARG A 272 -10.15 -19.99 -20.42
CA ARG A 272 -11.19 -20.08 -21.46
C ARG A 272 -12.21 -21.14 -21.07
N PHE A 273 -13.45 -20.97 -21.51
CA PHE A 273 -14.48 -21.99 -21.28
C PHE A 273 -14.06 -23.33 -21.90
N ASN A 274 -14.19 -24.43 -21.14
CA ASN A 274 -13.90 -25.80 -21.55
C ASN A 274 -12.44 -26.11 -21.94
N ILE A 275 -11.48 -25.28 -21.51
CA ILE A 275 -10.04 -25.50 -21.70
C ILE A 275 -9.36 -25.32 -20.34
N ASP A 276 -8.29 -26.08 -20.09
CA ASP A 276 -7.45 -25.89 -18.91
C ASP A 276 -6.88 -24.47 -18.85
N ASP A 277 -6.59 -24.03 -17.63
CA ASP A 277 -6.01 -22.72 -17.37
C ASP A 277 -4.67 -22.57 -18.10
N GLN A 278 -4.58 -21.54 -18.93
CA GLN A 278 -3.35 -21.19 -19.59
C GLN A 278 -2.60 -20.17 -18.74
N ILE A 279 -1.49 -20.58 -18.14
CA ILE A 279 -0.59 -19.65 -17.45
C ILE A 279 0.17 -18.85 -18.50
N LEU A 280 -0.17 -17.58 -18.63
CA LEU A 280 0.46 -16.66 -19.58
C LEU A 280 1.78 -16.10 -19.04
N ILE A 281 1.87 -15.92 -17.72
CA ILE A 281 3.06 -15.51 -16.97
C ILE A 281 3.01 -16.26 -15.65
N ASP A 282 4.05 -17.05 -15.35
CA ASP A 282 4.08 -17.92 -14.16
C ASP A 282 5.12 -17.51 -13.12
N SER A 283 6.27 -16.97 -13.56
CA SER A 283 7.36 -16.60 -12.66
C SER A 283 8.46 -15.79 -13.35
N PHE A 284 9.34 -15.25 -12.50
CA PHE A 284 10.68 -14.80 -12.84
C PHE A 284 11.55 -15.96 -13.35
N HIS A 285 12.72 -15.66 -13.94
CA HIS A 285 13.79 -16.65 -14.10
C HIS A 285 14.03 -17.38 -12.75
N SER A 286 14.02 -18.72 -12.77
CA SER A 286 13.96 -19.59 -11.58
C SER A 286 14.89 -19.17 -10.44
N ASP A 287 16.14 -18.89 -10.77
CA ASP A 287 17.21 -18.65 -9.80
C ASP A 287 17.08 -17.29 -9.09
N THR A 288 16.50 -16.31 -9.79
CA THR A 288 16.23 -14.98 -9.22
C THR A 288 14.99 -15.01 -8.34
N SER A 289 13.99 -15.83 -8.72
CA SER A 289 12.75 -15.98 -7.96
C SER A 289 13.00 -16.55 -6.57
N GLU A 290 13.84 -17.59 -6.46
CA GLU A 290 14.15 -18.23 -5.17
C GLU A 290 14.83 -17.25 -4.20
N LYS A 291 15.81 -16.48 -4.68
CA LYS A 291 16.49 -15.45 -3.86
C LYS A 291 15.54 -14.37 -3.38
N PHE A 292 14.62 -13.90 -4.23
CA PHE A 292 13.64 -12.90 -3.83
C PHE A 292 12.61 -13.45 -2.85
N SER A 293 12.18 -14.70 -3.04
CA SER A 293 11.31 -15.39 -2.08
C SER A 293 11.98 -15.54 -0.72
N GLN A 294 13.24 -15.96 -0.68
CA GLN A 294 14.01 -16.06 0.55
C GLN A 294 14.15 -14.69 1.23
N PHE A 295 14.51 -13.64 0.47
CA PHE A 295 14.63 -12.29 1.03
C PHE A 295 13.31 -11.76 1.60
N SER A 296 12.18 -12.00 0.92
CA SER A 296 10.85 -11.59 1.39
C SER A 296 10.43 -12.37 2.65
N TYR A 297 10.84 -13.62 2.78
CA TYR A 297 10.64 -14.41 4.01
C TYR A 297 11.44 -13.83 5.19
N GLU A 298 12.69 -13.43 4.95
CA GLU A 298 13.56 -12.80 5.96
C GLU A 298 13.14 -11.36 6.30
N ASN A 299 12.43 -10.67 5.39
CA ASN A 299 11.95 -9.29 5.55
C ASN A 299 10.45 -9.22 5.27
N PRO A 300 9.59 -9.71 6.19
CA PRO A 300 8.16 -9.83 5.97
C PRO A 300 7.47 -8.46 5.84
N GLU A 301 8.10 -7.37 6.26
CA GLU A 301 7.60 -6.01 6.00
C GLU A 301 7.62 -5.65 4.50
N ILE A 302 8.30 -6.45 3.67
CA ILE A 302 8.42 -6.22 2.24
C ILE A 302 7.83 -7.39 1.42
N PRO A 303 6.67 -7.17 0.81
CA PRO A 303 6.09 -8.07 -0.18
C PRO A 303 7.00 -8.44 -1.35
N LEU A 304 7.00 -9.73 -1.70
CA LEU A 304 7.71 -10.27 -2.86
C LEU A 304 7.39 -9.53 -4.17
N ILE A 305 6.12 -9.19 -4.38
CA ILE A 305 5.68 -8.45 -5.56
C ILE A 305 6.40 -7.10 -5.70
N PHE A 306 6.70 -6.40 -4.59
CA PHE A 306 7.43 -5.14 -4.65
C PHE A 306 8.89 -5.33 -5.00
N ILE A 307 9.55 -6.37 -4.47
CA ILE A 307 10.94 -6.71 -4.83
C ILE A 307 11.04 -6.93 -6.35
N GLN A 308 10.13 -7.75 -6.89
CA GLN A 308 10.03 -8.05 -8.31
C GLN A 308 9.75 -6.81 -9.16
N SER A 309 8.84 -5.96 -8.68
CA SER A 309 8.49 -4.70 -9.31
C SER A 309 9.68 -3.75 -9.42
N PHE A 310 10.46 -3.60 -8.35
CA PHE A 310 11.68 -2.79 -8.34
C PHE A 310 12.75 -3.34 -9.27
N TYR A 311 12.90 -4.67 -9.37
CA TYR A 311 13.84 -5.28 -10.32
C TYR A 311 13.52 -4.87 -11.76
N TYR A 312 12.27 -5.02 -12.21
CA TYR A 312 11.89 -4.66 -13.56
C TYR A 312 11.98 -3.15 -13.80
N PHE A 313 11.55 -2.35 -12.82
CA PHE A 313 11.68 -0.90 -12.88
C PHE A 313 13.14 -0.45 -13.08
N ILE A 314 14.08 -0.94 -12.26
CA ILE A 314 15.49 -0.56 -12.35
C ILE A 314 16.10 -1.02 -13.67
N GLY A 315 15.72 -2.20 -14.17
CA GLY A 315 16.12 -2.66 -15.51
C GLY A 315 15.67 -1.70 -16.60
N HIS A 316 14.39 -1.34 -16.63
CA HIS A 316 13.84 -0.38 -17.59
C HIS A 316 14.45 1.01 -17.45
N LEU A 317 14.72 1.45 -16.22
CA LEU A 317 15.40 2.71 -15.94
C LEU A 317 16.81 2.73 -16.52
N LYS A 318 17.60 1.69 -16.27
CA LYS A 318 18.96 1.56 -16.81
C LYS A 318 18.95 1.61 -18.33
N GLU A 319 18.06 0.85 -18.97
CA GLU A 319 17.90 0.87 -20.43
C GLU A 319 17.51 2.27 -20.94
N SER A 320 16.61 2.96 -20.26
CA SER A 320 16.18 4.34 -20.60
C SER A 320 17.36 5.32 -20.55
N LEU A 321 18.18 5.24 -19.50
CA LEU A 321 19.37 6.07 -19.32
C LEU A 321 20.46 5.79 -20.38
N ILE A 322 20.70 4.51 -20.69
CA ILE A 322 21.71 4.11 -21.69
C ILE A 322 21.30 4.55 -23.10
N ASN A 323 20.03 4.34 -23.46
CA ASN A 323 19.53 4.60 -24.81
C ASN A 323 19.21 6.09 -25.04
N GLN A 324 19.23 6.93 -24.00
CA GLN A 324 18.86 8.34 -24.05
C GLN A 324 17.46 8.61 -24.64
N ILE A 325 16.62 7.57 -24.71
CA ILE A 325 15.25 7.60 -25.20
C ILE A 325 14.41 6.85 -24.18
N PRO A 326 13.48 7.53 -23.49
CA PRO A 326 12.46 6.86 -22.71
C PRO A 326 11.68 5.90 -23.62
N ARG A 327 11.75 4.59 -23.35
CA ARG A 327 10.88 3.62 -24.04
C ARG A 327 9.43 4.03 -23.82
N SER A 328 8.57 3.82 -24.81
CA SER A 328 7.13 4.13 -24.72
C SER A 328 6.51 3.60 -23.42
N THR A 329 6.85 2.37 -23.03
CA THR A 329 6.41 1.75 -21.77
C THR A 329 6.91 2.50 -20.53
N PHE A 330 8.17 2.92 -20.49
CA PHE A 330 8.70 3.68 -19.34
C PHE A 330 8.00 5.04 -19.24
N THR A 331 7.90 5.77 -20.35
CA THR A 331 7.22 7.08 -20.41
C THR A 331 5.78 7.00 -19.94
N GLU A 332 5.05 5.99 -20.41
CA GLU A 332 3.66 5.77 -20.05
C GLU A 332 3.51 5.46 -18.55
N LEU A 333 4.31 4.53 -18.02
CA LEU A 333 4.26 4.12 -16.61
C LEU A 333 4.72 5.20 -15.63
N THR A 334 5.49 6.18 -16.10
CA THR A 334 5.95 7.34 -15.31
C THR A 334 5.20 8.63 -15.62
N SER A 335 4.06 8.54 -16.32
CA SER A 335 3.27 9.72 -16.69
C SER A 335 2.72 10.44 -15.46
N PHE A 336 2.99 11.75 -15.37
CA PHE A 336 2.43 12.62 -14.34
C PHE A 336 0.90 12.65 -14.38
N GLU A 337 0.29 12.43 -15.55
CA GLU A 337 -1.16 12.40 -15.70
C GLU A 337 -1.79 11.27 -14.88
N ILE A 338 -1.22 10.06 -14.97
CA ILE A 338 -1.70 8.91 -14.18
C ILE A 338 -1.56 9.21 -12.69
N VAL A 339 -0.41 9.77 -12.28
CA VAL A 339 -0.13 10.08 -10.88
C VAL A 339 -1.11 11.14 -10.33
N CYS A 340 -1.39 12.20 -11.09
CA CYS A 340 -2.40 13.19 -10.73
C CYS A 340 -3.78 12.56 -10.60
N LYS A 341 -4.17 11.69 -11.54
CA LYS A 341 -5.47 10.99 -11.50
C LYS A 341 -5.62 10.07 -10.30
N VAL A 342 -4.54 9.40 -9.87
CA VAL A 342 -4.53 8.62 -8.63
C VAL A 342 -4.81 9.52 -7.42
N GLN A 343 -4.16 10.69 -7.32
CA GLN A 343 -4.41 11.62 -6.20
C GLN A 343 -5.83 12.19 -6.22
N GLU A 344 -6.34 12.57 -7.39
CA GLU A 344 -7.74 13.01 -7.56
C GLU A 344 -8.72 11.92 -7.10
N ALA A 345 -8.46 10.67 -7.48
CA ALA A 345 -9.30 9.53 -7.09
C ALA A 345 -9.24 9.25 -5.58
N ILE A 346 -8.07 9.34 -4.94
CA ILE A 346 -7.95 9.19 -3.48
C ILE A 346 -8.83 10.22 -2.76
N VAL A 347 -8.77 11.49 -3.17
CA VAL A 347 -9.60 12.55 -2.59
C VAL A 347 -11.09 12.26 -2.82
N ALA A 348 -11.47 11.87 -4.04
CA ALA A 348 -12.84 11.53 -4.38
C ALA A 348 -13.37 10.33 -3.57
N ILE A 349 -12.55 9.31 -3.33
CA ILE A 349 -12.90 8.13 -2.51
C ILE A 349 -13.15 8.54 -1.06
N ARG A 350 -12.29 9.40 -0.50
CA ARG A 350 -12.46 9.90 0.87
C ARG A 350 -13.74 10.73 1.01
N GLU A 351 -14.01 11.62 0.06
CA GLU A 351 -15.26 12.39 0.08
C GLU A 351 -16.50 11.50 -0.12
N ALA A 352 -16.43 10.52 -1.02
CA ALA A 352 -17.51 9.55 -1.21
C ALA A 352 -17.75 8.71 0.05
N ALA A 353 -16.70 8.27 0.76
CA ALA A 353 -16.83 7.54 2.01
C ALA A 353 -17.42 8.38 3.15
N ARG A 354 -17.17 9.70 3.14
CA ARG A 354 -17.73 10.65 4.11
C ARG A 354 -19.20 10.99 3.84
N THR A 355 -19.57 11.04 2.56
CA THR A 355 -20.91 11.48 2.10
C THR A 355 -21.85 10.34 1.79
N ALA A 356 -21.35 9.10 1.73
CA ALA A 356 -22.17 7.92 1.60
C ALA A 356 -23.25 7.95 2.69
N PRO A 357 -24.54 7.94 2.31
CA PRO A 357 -25.59 7.90 3.30
C PRO A 357 -25.35 6.65 4.16
N ILE A 358 -25.40 6.80 5.48
CA ILE A 358 -25.58 5.68 6.42
C ILE A 358 -26.97 5.11 6.12
N THR A 359 -27.09 4.44 4.99
CA THR A 359 -28.26 3.67 4.66
C THR A 359 -27.98 2.34 5.32
N GLN A 360 -28.42 2.23 6.58
CA GLN A 360 -28.90 0.96 7.10
C GLN A 360 -30.06 0.52 6.19
N THR A 361 -29.75 0.13 4.97
CA THR A 361 -30.69 -0.58 4.11
C THR A 361 -30.82 -1.93 4.76
N GLN A 362 -31.90 -2.07 5.52
CA GLN A 362 -32.51 -3.33 5.90
C GLN A 362 -32.79 -4.11 4.60
N LEU A 363 -31.77 -4.78 4.07
CA LEU A 363 -31.98 -6.09 3.48
C LEU A 363 -32.26 -7.00 4.69
N PRO A 364 -33.32 -7.83 4.68
CA PRO A 364 -33.47 -8.88 5.67
C PRO A 364 -32.38 -9.93 5.40
N ILE A 365 -31.15 -9.57 5.76
CA ILE A 365 -30.10 -10.51 6.12
C ILE A 365 -30.52 -10.92 7.52
N GLU A 366 -30.98 -12.16 7.67
CA GLU A 366 -30.99 -12.81 8.98
C GLU A 366 -29.67 -12.46 9.65
N LEU A 367 -29.74 -11.73 10.77
CA LEU A 367 -28.58 -11.31 11.56
C LEU A 367 -27.88 -12.58 12.06
N GLY A 368 -27.03 -13.15 11.22
CA GLY A 368 -25.97 -14.04 11.62
C GLY A 368 -24.92 -13.17 12.27
N ASP A 369 -24.86 -13.26 13.59
CA ASP A 369 -23.79 -12.77 14.46
C ASP A 369 -22.42 -12.94 13.77
N ASP A 370 -21.63 -11.86 13.66
CA ASP A 370 -20.20 -11.95 13.36
C ASP A 370 -19.52 -12.76 14.48
N GLU A 371 -19.25 -14.05 14.24
CA GLU A 371 -18.52 -14.94 15.17
C GLU A 371 -17.03 -14.55 15.38
N GLU A 372 -16.54 -13.48 14.74
CA GLU A 372 -15.14 -13.01 14.85
C GLU A 372 -14.95 -11.74 15.71
N SER A 373 -15.99 -11.28 16.38
CA SER A 373 -15.88 -10.20 17.35
C SER A 373 -16.05 -10.78 18.76
N ASP A 374 -15.04 -10.67 19.62
CA ASP A 374 -15.10 -10.94 21.09
C ASP A 374 -16.12 -10.03 21.83
N ARG A 375 -17.06 -9.42 21.11
CA ARG A 375 -18.12 -8.56 21.64
C ARG A 375 -19.41 -9.36 21.72
N LEU A 376 -20.06 -9.24 22.86
CA LEU A 376 -21.40 -9.77 23.03
C LEU A 376 -22.39 -8.98 22.16
N PRO A 377 -23.28 -9.65 21.41
CA PRO A 377 -24.34 -8.98 20.67
C PRO A 377 -25.29 -8.23 21.60
N THR A 378 -25.94 -7.18 21.08
CA THR A 378 -26.74 -6.23 21.87
C THR A 378 -27.84 -6.90 22.69
N ASN A 379 -28.45 -7.96 22.15
CA ASN A 379 -29.47 -8.75 22.84
C ASN A 379 -28.91 -9.49 24.09
N ILE A 380 -27.66 -9.94 24.08
CA ILE A 380 -27.02 -10.55 25.25
C ILE A 380 -26.67 -9.48 26.28
N LEU A 381 -26.22 -8.30 25.83
CA LEU A 381 -25.95 -7.16 26.73
C LEU A 381 -27.23 -6.70 27.44
N GLU A 382 -28.37 -6.65 26.75
CA GLU A 382 -29.68 -6.37 27.35
C GLU A 382 -30.10 -7.43 28.38
N ARG A 383 -29.80 -8.72 28.13
CA ARG A 383 -30.04 -9.80 29.10
C ARG A 383 -29.17 -9.67 30.35
N ILE A 384 -27.92 -9.26 30.20
CA ILE A 384 -27.01 -9.02 31.33
C ILE A 384 -27.50 -7.84 32.17
N ASP A 385 -27.96 -6.75 31.53
CA ASP A 385 -28.52 -5.57 32.22
C ASP A 385 -29.79 -5.90 33.02
N GLN A 386 -30.57 -6.88 32.56
CA GLN A 386 -31.80 -7.34 33.21
C GLN A 386 -31.61 -8.47 34.23
N SER A 387 -30.39 -9.02 34.37
CA SER A 387 -30.15 -10.11 35.33
C SER A 387 -30.07 -9.59 36.77
N ASN A 388 -31.00 -10.07 37.60
CA ASN A 388 -31.01 -9.76 39.02
C ASN A 388 -29.76 -10.29 39.73
N GLU A 389 -29.24 -11.43 39.31
CA GLU A 389 -28.06 -12.08 39.87
C GLU A 389 -26.79 -11.24 39.63
N VAL A 390 -26.62 -10.72 38.41
CA VAL A 390 -25.51 -9.81 38.07
C VAL A 390 -25.66 -8.47 38.81
N LEU A 391 -26.88 -7.91 38.86
CA LEU A 391 -27.14 -6.65 39.56
C LEU A 391 -26.90 -6.75 41.08
N GLU A 392 -27.24 -7.88 41.71
CA GLU A 392 -26.94 -8.13 43.13
C GLU A 392 -25.44 -8.18 43.40
N LEU A 393 -24.66 -8.88 42.56
CA LEU A 393 -23.20 -8.92 42.67
C LEU A 393 -22.58 -7.53 42.52
N LEU A 394 -23.08 -6.72 41.59
CA LEU A 394 -22.64 -5.34 41.37
C LEU A 394 -22.95 -4.38 42.53
N LYS A 395 -23.76 -4.76 43.53
CA LYS A 395 -23.88 -3.98 44.77
C LYS A 395 -22.58 -3.97 45.56
N ASN A 396 -21.74 -5.00 45.42
CA ASN A 396 -20.45 -5.09 46.08
C ASN A 396 -19.51 -3.98 45.57
N ARG A 397 -19.07 -3.10 46.49
CA ARG A 397 -18.19 -1.97 46.17
C ARG A 397 -16.82 -2.42 45.64
N HIS A 398 -16.26 -3.49 46.22
CA HIS A 398 -14.95 -3.99 45.83
C HIS A 398 -14.96 -4.53 44.40
N LEU A 399 -15.99 -5.30 44.03
CA LEU A 399 -16.19 -5.78 42.67
C LEU A 399 -16.28 -4.63 41.65
N ARG A 400 -17.09 -3.60 41.93
CA ARG A 400 -17.19 -2.41 41.05
C ARG A 400 -15.87 -1.67 40.91
N THR A 401 -15.05 -1.61 41.96
CA THR A 401 -13.72 -1.00 41.88
C THR A 401 -12.79 -1.81 40.99
N MET A 402 -12.82 -3.14 41.08
CA MET A 402 -12.03 -4.02 40.20
C MET A 402 -12.46 -3.88 38.73
N ILE A 403 -13.75 -3.92 38.44
CA ILE A 403 -14.27 -3.76 37.06
C ILE A 403 -13.85 -2.40 36.47
N LYS A 404 -13.98 -1.31 37.25
CA LYS A 404 -13.56 0.03 36.80
C LYS A 404 -12.04 0.17 36.64
N ALA A 405 -11.25 -0.58 37.41
CA ALA A 405 -9.80 -0.60 37.27
C ALA A 405 -9.38 -1.35 36.00
N LEU A 406 -10.04 -2.48 35.69
CA LEU A 406 -9.83 -3.23 34.45
C LEU A 406 -10.20 -2.41 33.22
N ASP A 407 -11.36 -1.74 33.24
CA ASP A 407 -11.83 -0.86 32.16
C ASP A 407 -10.85 0.29 31.84
N ARG A 408 -10.04 0.70 32.83
CA ARG A 408 -9.05 1.78 32.71
C ARG A 408 -7.61 1.29 32.64
N SER A 409 -7.39 -0.03 32.58
CA SER A 409 -6.05 -0.60 32.65
C SER A 409 -5.25 -0.32 31.37
N ILE A 410 -3.97 0.01 31.56
CA ILE A 410 -2.98 0.16 30.48
C ILE A 410 -2.47 -1.23 30.01
N ASN A 411 -2.60 -2.25 30.86
CA ASN A 411 -2.21 -3.63 30.58
C ASN A 411 -3.32 -4.62 31.05
N PRO A 412 -4.42 -4.71 30.29
CA PRO A 412 -5.64 -5.39 30.72
C PRO A 412 -5.47 -6.91 30.90
N ALA A 413 -4.54 -7.55 30.19
CA ALA A 413 -4.31 -8.99 30.31
C ALA A 413 -3.75 -9.37 31.69
N ASP A 414 -2.72 -8.66 32.14
CA ASP A 414 -2.07 -8.91 33.45
C ASP A 414 -2.99 -8.53 34.61
N ASP A 415 -3.76 -7.45 34.46
CA ASP A 415 -4.69 -7.02 35.51
C ASP A 415 -5.93 -7.91 35.58
N LEU A 416 -6.40 -8.45 34.45
CA LEU A 416 -7.46 -9.46 34.43
C LEU A 416 -7.01 -10.73 35.13
N GLN A 417 -5.76 -11.18 34.90
CA GLN A 417 -5.22 -12.35 35.60
C GLN A 417 -5.18 -12.16 37.13
N LYS A 418 -4.88 -10.95 37.61
CA LYS A 418 -4.94 -10.63 39.04
C LYS A 418 -6.38 -10.61 39.55
N ALA A 419 -7.31 -10.04 38.79
CA ALA A 419 -8.72 -10.02 39.17
C ALA A 419 -9.32 -11.44 39.23
N MET A 420 -8.89 -12.36 38.37
CA MET A 420 -9.28 -13.77 38.40
C MET A 420 -8.85 -14.53 39.66
N MET A 421 -7.97 -13.96 40.49
CA MET A 421 -7.61 -14.53 41.80
C MET A 421 -8.60 -14.18 42.91
N GLU A 422 -9.49 -13.20 42.67
CA GLU A 422 -10.45 -12.72 43.66
C GLU A 422 -11.78 -13.49 43.56
N PRO A 423 -12.24 -14.19 44.61
CA PRO A 423 -13.43 -15.06 44.53
C PRO A 423 -14.70 -14.35 44.06
N ILE A 424 -14.88 -13.09 44.45
CA ILE A 424 -16.06 -12.30 44.06
C ILE A 424 -16.02 -11.91 42.58
N PHE A 425 -14.83 -11.78 41.99
CA PHE A 425 -14.68 -11.50 40.57
C PHE A 425 -14.91 -12.75 39.74
N VAL A 426 -14.40 -13.91 40.18
CA VAL A 426 -14.70 -15.21 39.57
C VAL A 426 -16.20 -15.46 39.54
N GLN A 427 -16.88 -15.28 40.68
CA GLN A 427 -18.33 -15.45 40.77
C GLN A 427 -19.10 -14.52 39.82
N PHE A 428 -18.61 -13.30 39.62
CA PHE A 428 -19.19 -12.36 38.67
C PHE A 428 -19.00 -12.81 37.22
N VAL A 429 -17.81 -13.28 36.85
CA VAL A 429 -17.53 -13.81 35.51
C VAL A 429 -18.37 -15.06 35.24
N ASP A 430 -18.51 -15.97 36.20
CA ASP A 430 -19.34 -17.17 36.08
C ASP A 430 -20.81 -16.81 35.81
N GLN A 431 -21.36 -15.80 36.50
CA GLN A 431 -22.73 -15.34 36.25
C GLN A 431 -22.90 -14.71 34.86
N LEU A 432 -21.90 -13.97 34.37
CA LEU A 432 -21.92 -13.46 33.00
C LEU A 432 -21.88 -14.59 31.97
N LEU A 433 -20.99 -15.57 32.15
CA LEU A 433 -20.88 -16.74 31.28
C LEU A 433 -22.18 -17.54 31.25
N MET A 434 -22.86 -17.74 32.38
CA MET A 434 -24.17 -18.39 32.41
C MET A 434 -25.23 -17.69 31.53
N ILE A 435 -25.17 -16.37 31.39
CA ILE A 435 -26.11 -15.60 30.55
C ILE A 435 -25.70 -15.68 29.07
N VAL A 436 -24.40 -15.65 28.80
CA VAL A 436 -23.82 -15.73 27.46
C VAL A 436 -24.00 -17.14 26.85
N GLU A 437 -23.79 -18.18 27.65
CA GLU A 437 -23.83 -19.59 27.23
C GLU A 437 -25.24 -20.19 27.21
N ASN A 438 -26.23 -19.60 27.91
CA ASN A 438 -27.64 -19.97 27.77
C ASN A 438 -28.24 -19.43 26.45
N LYS A 439 -27.72 -19.91 25.31
CA LYS A 439 -28.32 -19.71 23.97
C LYS A 439 -29.39 -20.76 23.61
N ASP A 440 -29.65 -21.77 24.45
CA ASP A 440 -30.65 -22.82 24.17
C ASP A 440 -31.57 -23.19 25.36
N ARG A 441 -32.50 -22.30 25.72
CA ARG A 441 -33.79 -22.68 26.35
C ARG A 441 -34.92 -21.75 25.94
#